data_AF-A0A2V5X2T8-F1
#
_entry.id   AF-A0A2V5X2T8-F1
#
_cell.length_a   1.000
_cell.length_b   1.000
_cell.length_c   1.000
_cell.angle_alpha   90.00
_cell.angle_beta   90.00
_cell.angle_gamma   90.00
#
_symmetry.space_group_name_H-M   'P 1'
#
loop_
_entity.id
_entity.type
_entity.pdbx_description
1 polymer ?
#
loop_
_entity_poly.entity_id
_entity_poly.type
_entity_poly.pdbx_seq_one_letter_code
_entity_poly.pdbx_strand_id
1 'polypeptide(L)'
;ASPAHLLANALPLFILLILLFWDRHYYPALTLSSIWFFSGLGTWLIGRGDTVHIGASSIIFGLVTYLIVAGFLMKSWRSAFVALLVFIGFGGIFYGVLPQAGPISWEGHLSGALAGIWAAKRNHE
;
A
#
# COMPACT_ATOMS: atom_id res chain seq x y z
N ALA A 1 -9.69 1.09 -16.68
CA ALA A 1 -9.93 0.09 -15.61
C ALA A 1 -11.34 -0.45 -15.74
N SER A 2 -11.57 -1.76 -15.58
CA SER A 2 -12.94 -2.30 -15.58
C SER A 2 -13.65 -1.97 -14.26
N PRO A 3 -14.99 -1.83 -14.24
CA PRO A 3 -15.75 -1.65 -13.00
C PRO A 3 -15.50 -2.75 -11.97
N ALA A 4 -15.33 -4.00 -12.43
CA ALA A 4 -14.98 -5.13 -11.59
C ALA A 4 -13.60 -4.95 -10.92
N HIS A 5 -12.61 -4.39 -11.62
CA HIS A 5 -11.29 -4.11 -11.06
C HIS A 5 -11.34 -3.01 -9.98
N LEU A 6 -12.19 -1.99 -10.16
CA LEU A 6 -12.37 -0.95 -9.14
C LEU A 6 -13.10 -1.50 -7.90
N LEU A 7 -14.15 -2.30 -8.10
CA LEU A 7 -14.89 -2.95 -7.02
C LEU A 7 -14.02 -3.94 -6.24
N ALA A 8 -13.13 -4.68 -6.92
CA ALA A 8 -12.19 -5.59 -6.27
C ALA A 8 -11.22 -4.87 -5.29
N ASN A 9 -10.96 -3.57 -5.49
CA ASN A 9 -10.12 -2.79 -4.59
C ASN A 9 -10.89 -2.20 -3.40
N ALA A 10 -12.23 -2.10 -3.46
CA ALA A 10 -13.02 -1.43 -2.44
C ALA A 10 -12.93 -2.12 -1.07
N LEU A 11 -13.13 -3.44 -1.03
CA LEU A 11 -13.10 -4.20 0.22
C LEU A 11 -11.69 -4.24 0.85
N PRO A 12 -10.60 -4.58 0.13
CA PRO A 12 -9.24 -4.49 0.66
C PRO A 12 -8.90 -3.10 1.22
N LEU A 13 -9.20 -2.05 0.44
CA LEU A 13 -8.91 -0.68 0.84
C LEU A 13 -9.67 -0.31 2.12
N PHE A 14 -10.95 -0.65 2.20
CA PHE A 14 -11.77 -0.39 3.38
C PHE A 14 -11.20 -1.06 4.65
N ILE A 15 -10.83 -2.34 4.56
CA ILE A 15 -10.22 -3.08 5.68
C ILE A 15 -8.92 -2.41 6.12
N LEU A 16 -8.03 -2.11 5.17
CA LEU A 16 -6.72 -1.54 5.46
C LEU A 16 -6.82 -0.12 6.03
N LEU A 17 -7.79 0.68 5.58
CA LEU A 17 -8.05 2.00 6.14
C LEU A 17 -8.57 1.90 7.59
N ILE A 18 -9.46 0.95 7.89
CA ILE A 18 -9.89 0.72 9.28
C ILE A 18 -8.67 0.38 10.15
N LEU A 19 -7.82 -0.54 9.72
CA LEU A 19 -6.63 -0.92 10.47
C LEU A 19 -5.65 0.25 10.66
N LEU A 20 -5.46 1.08 9.63
CA LEU A 20 -4.62 2.27 9.71
C LEU A 20 -5.17 3.30 10.71
N PHE A 21 -6.47 3.57 10.68
CA PHE A 21 -7.11 4.57 11.53
C PHE A 21 -7.43 4.05 12.94
N TRP A 22 -7.33 2.74 13.18
CA TRP A 22 -7.55 2.12 14.48
C TRP A 22 -6.56 2.59 15.55
N ASP A 23 -5.30 2.87 15.17
CA ASP A 23 -4.27 3.34 16.10
C ASP A 23 -3.69 4.69 15.63
N ARG A 24 -3.85 5.73 16.45
CA ARG A 24 -3.31 7.07 16.17
C ARG A 24 -1.79 7.09 16.03
N HIS A 25 -1.08 6.13 16.62
CA HIS A 25 0.38 6.04 16.50
C HIS A 25 0.79 5.59 15.09
N TYR A 26 -0.13 5.13 14.24
CA TYR A 26 0.13 4.96 12.82
C TYR A 26 0.13 6.27 12.02
N TYR A 27 -0.11 7.43 12.64
CA TYR A 27 -0.18 8.73 11.95
C TYR A 27 -1.07 8.68 10.69
N PRO A 28 -2.33 8.20 10.79
CA PRO A 28 -3.11 7.69 9.66
C PRO A 28 -3.24 8.70 8.51
N ALA A 29 -3.53 9.97 8.80
CA ALA A 29 -3.67 11.00 7.77
C ALA A 29 -2.34 11.31 7.06
N LEU A 30 -1.23 11.39 7.81
CA LEU A 30 0.11 11.62 7.26
C LEU A 30 0.57 10.42 6.42
N THR A 31 0.36 9.21 6.91
CA THR A 31 0.68 7.96 6.23
C THR A 31 -0.09 7.84 4.91
N LEU A 32 -1.40 8.06 4.94
CA LEU A 32 -2.25 7.94 3.75
C LEU A 32 -1.90 9.00 2.70
N SER A 33 -1.70 10.25 3.11
CA SER A 33 -1.30 11.33 2.19
C SER A 33 0.09 11.11 1.60
N SER A 34 1.04 10.62 2.41
CA SER A 34 2.37 10.25 1.94
C SER A 34 2.33 9.12 0.91
N ILE A 35 1.59 8.03 1.21
CA ILE A 35 1.44 6.91 0.28
C ILE A 35 0.80 7.39 -1.03
N TRP A 36 -0.28 8.16 -0.96
CA TRP A 36 -0.94 8.70 -2.15
C TRP A 36 0.03 9.52 -3.02
N PHE A 37 0.76 10.46 -2.41
CA PHE A 37 1.67 11.35 -3.12
C PHE A 37 2.88 10.60 -3.70
N PHE A 38 3.62 9.86 -2.87
CA PHE A 38 4.87 9.22 -3.29
C PHE A 38 4.62 8.01 -4.21
N SER A 39 3.54 7.27 -4.02
CA SER A 39 3.19 6.20 -4.97
C SER A 39 2.80 6.77 -6.33
N GLY A 40 2.04 7.87 -6.36
CA GLY A 40 1.69 8.58 -7.60
C GLY A 40 2.90 9.14 -8.31
N LEU A 41 3.78 9.83 -7.58
CA LEU A 41 5.04 10.37 -8.12
C LEU A 41 5.95 9.26 -8.64
N GLY A 42 6.12 8.18 -7.88
CA GLY A 42 6.90 7.01 -8.31
C GLY A 42 6.35 6.43 -9.61
N THR A 43 5.03 6.18 -9.66
CA THR A 43 4.36 5.66 -10.85
C THR A 43 4.52 6.59 -12.06
N TRP A 44 4.46 7.91 -11.85
CA TRP A 44 4.65 8.89 -12.91
C TRP A 44 6.08 8.86 -13.49
N LEU A 45 7.09 8.60 -12.65
CA LEU A 45 8.49 8.55 -13.06
C LEU A 45 8.87 7.25 -13.79
N ILE A 46 8.34 6.10 -13.33
CA ILE A 46 8.75 4.77 -13.84
C ILE A 46 7.70 4.08 -14.71
N GLY A 47 6.51 4.68 -14.82
CA GLY A 47 5.38 4.13 -15.56
C GLY A 47 5.67 3.94 -17.04
N ARG A 48 5.06 2.92 -17.63
CA ARG A 48 5.12 2.66 -19.07
C ARG A 48 4.51 3.82 -19.85
N GLY A 49 5.21 4.28 -20.89
CA GLY A 49 4.72 5.30 -21.83
C GLY A 49 3.42 4.89 -22.52
N ASP A 50 2.65 5.88 -22.97
CA ASP A 50 1.35 5.73 -23.65
C ASP A 50 0.30 4.90 -22.88
N THR A 51 0.47 4.79 -21.55
CA THR A 51 -0.51 4.14 -20.68
C THR A 51 -1.00 5.08 -19.57
N VAL A 52 -2.26 4.91 -19.21
CA VAL A 52 -2.89 5.64 -18.11
C VAL A 52 -2.96 4.72 -16.90
N HIS A 53 -2.22 5.07 -15.86
CA HIS A 53 -2.22 4.34 -14.59
C HIS A 53 -3.32 4.88 -13.68
N ILE A 54 -4.47 4.19 -13.63
CA ILE A 54 -5.60 4.53 -12.75
C ILE A 54 -5.96 3.33 -11.88
N GLY A 55 -5.95 3.52 -10.57
CA GLY A 55 -6.43 2.54 -9.60
C GLY A 55 -6.03 2.87 -8.16
N ALA A 56 -6.79 2.35 -7.21
CA ALA A 56 -6.48 2.46 -5.77
C ALA A 56 -5.47 1.40 -5.30
N SER A 57 -5.01 0.51 -6.18
CA SER A 57 -4.12 -0.59 -5.81
C SER A 57 -2.76 -0.09 -5.32
N SER A 58 -2.20 0.99 -5.87
CA SER A 58 -0.96 1.58 -5.33
C SER A 58 -1.09 1.96 -3.85
N ILE A 59 -2.24 2.51 -3.45
CA ILE A 59 -2.55 2.82 -2.05
C ILE A 59 -2.64 1.54 -1.22
N ILE A 60 -3.31 0.50 -1.72
CA ILE A 60 -3.40 -0.81 -1.04
C ILE A 60 -2.00 -1.40 -0.78
N PHE A 61 -1.12 -1.42 -1.79
CA PHE A 61 0.25 -1.90 -1.64
C PHE A 61 1.04 -1.07 -0.61
N GLY A 62 0.85 0.26 -0.60
CA GLY A 62 1.44 1.13 0.41
C GLY A 62 0.90 0.86 1.82
N LEU A 63 -0.40 0.67 1.99
CA LEU A 63 -1.00 0.38 3.30
C LEU A 63 -0.56 -0.97 3.84
N VAL A 64 -0.51 -2.01 2.99
CA VAL A 64 -0.06 -3.36 3.38
C VAL A 64 1.38 -3.33 3.86
N THR A 65 2.28 -2.74 3.07
CA THR A 65 3.70 -2.63 3.45
C THR A 65 3.89 -1.74 4.68
N TYR A 66 3.18 -0.61 4.77
CA TYR A 66 3.23 0.26 5.94
C TYR A 66 2.85 -0.50 7.22
N LEU A 67 1.69 -1.17 7.25
CA LEU A 67 1.20 -1.87 8.44
C LEU A 67 2.12 -3.01 8.86
N ILE A 68 2.68 -3.75 7.88
CA ILE A 68 3.67 -4.79 8.15
C ILE A 68 4.93 -4.19 8.78
N VAL A 69 5.53 -3.16 8.15
CA VAL A 69 6.77 -2.54 8.63
C VAL A 69 6.57 -1.85 9.99
N ALA A 70 5.49 -1.10 10.17
CA ALA A 70 5.13 -0.46 11.43
C ALA A 70 4.96 -1.49 12.56
N GLY A 71 4.45 -2.69 12.26
CA GLY A 71 4.37 -3.81 13.20
C GLY A 71 5.72 -4.18 13.82
N PHE A 72 6.79 -4.14 13.04
CA PHE A 72 8.16 -4.39 13.51
C PHE A 72 8.76 -3.18 14.25
N LEU A 73 8.46 -1.95 13.81
CA LEU A 73 9.07 -0.73 14.35
C LEU A 73 8.47 -0.28 15.69
N MET A 74 7.15 -0.42 15.88
CA MET A 74 6.44 0.12 17.04
C MET A 74 6.61 -0.70 18.34
N LYS A 75 7.27 -1.87 18.28
CA LYS A 75 7.55 -2.74 19.45
C LYS A 75 6.33 -3.02 20.33
N SER A 76 5.13 -3.10 19.74
CA SER A 76 3.86 -3.35 20.43
C SER A 76 3.25 -4.66 19.97
N TRP A 77 2.72 -5.46 20.89
CA TRP A 77 2.04 -6.71 20.55
C TRP A 77 0.82 -6.49 19.65
N ARG A 78 0.14 -5.34 19.80
CA ARG A 78 -1.03 -4.98 18.98
C ARG A 78 -0.62 -4.72 17.53
N SER A 79 0.45 -3.96 17.32
CA SER A 79 0.95 -3.68 15.98
C SER A 79 1.53 -4.92 15.31
N ALA A 80 2.22 -5.79 16.08
CA ALA A 80 2.69 -7.08 15.59
C ALA A 80 1.54 -8.01 15.17
N PHE A 81 0.44 -8.05 15.94
CA PHE A 81 -0.73 -8.83 15.57
C PHE A 81 -1.41 -8.31 14.29
N VAL A 82 -1.57 -6.98 14.17
CA VAL A 82 -2.10 -6.35 12.94
C VAL A 82 -1.21 -6.68 11.74
N ALA A 83 0.10 -6.54 11.87
CA ALA A 83 1.06 -6.88 10.82
C ALA A 83 0.94 -8.36 10.38
N LEU A 84 0.78 -9.29 11.33
CA LEU A 84 0.57 -10.70 11.02
C LEU A 84 -0.74 -10.94 10.25
N LEU A 85 -1.86 -10.36 10.69
CA LEU A 85 -3.14 -10.46 9.99
C LEU A 85 -3.05 -9.90 8.57
N VAL A 86 -2.40 -8.74 8.41
CA VAL A 86 -2.19 -8.12 7.11
C VAL A 86 -1.31 -9.00 6.23
N PHE A 87 -0.23 -9.56 6.76
CA PHE A 87 0.65 -10.45 6.02
C PHE A 87 -0.07 -11.73 5.54
N ILE A 88 -0.87 -12.36 6.40
CA ILE A 88 -1.63 -13.56 6.02
C ILE A 88 -2.73 -13.21 5.01
N GLY A 89 -3.49 -12.13 5.24
CA GLY A 89 -4.62 -11.76 4.40
C GLY A 89 -4.24 -11.13 3.06
N PHE A 90 -3.11 -10.42 3.00
CA PHE A 90 -2.71 -9.63 1.83
C PHE A 90 -1.30 -9.94 1.32
N GLY A 91 -0.51 -10.81 1.95
CA GLY A 91 0.87 -11.10 1.52
C GLY A 91 0.96 -11.65 0.09
N GLY A 92 -0.08 -12.30 -0.41
CA GLY A 92 -0.17 -12.75 -1.80
C GLY A 92 -0.09 -11.62 -2.84
N ILE A 93 -0.39 -10.37 -2.48
CA ILE A 93 -0.34 -9.26 -3.44
C ILE A 93 1.09 -8.92 -3.86
N PHE A 94 2.12 -9.35 -3.11
CA PHE A 94 3.52 -9.00 -3.41
C PHE A 94 3.99 -9.51 -4.78
N TYR A 95 3.41 -10.57 -5.34
CA TYR A 95 3.70 -10.97 -6.71
C TYR A 95 3.38 -9.87 -7.74
N GLY A 96 2.40 -9.02 -7.43
CA GLY A 96 1.98 -7.92 -8.29
C GLY A 96 2.97 -6.75 -8.40
N VAL A 97 4.06 -6.75 -7.64
CA VAL A 97 5.15 -5.75 -7.79
C VAL A 97 6.17 -6.14 -8.87
N LEU A 98 6.12 -7.39 -9.36
CA LEU A 98 7.08 -7.88 -10.33
C LEU A 98 6.72 -7.41 -11.75
N PRO A 99 7.72 -7.16 -12.61
CA PRO A 99 7.47 -6.83 -14.01
C PRO A 99 6.63 -7.90 -14.69
N GLN A 100 5.46 -7.50 -15.19
CA GLN A 100 4.52 -8.38 -15.87
C GLN A 100 3.84 -7.67 -17.04
N ALA A 101 3.62 -8.41 -18.11
CA ALA A 101 2.85 -7.94 -19.25
C ALA A 101 1.36 -7.85 -18.90
N GLY A 102 0.65 -6.93 -19.54
CA GLY A 102 -0.80 -6.78 -19.39
C GLY A 102 -1.23 -5.41 -18.85
N PRO A 103 -2.53 -5.26 -18.59
CA PRO A 103 -3.17 -3.96 -18.32
C PRO A 103 -2.97 -3.44 -16.90
N ILE A 104 -2.45 -4.27 -15.99
CA ILE A 104 -2.23 -3.91 -14.58
C ILE A 104 -0.85 -3.25 -14.45
N SER A 105 -0.79 -2.14 -13.70
CA SER A 105 0.44 -1.38 -13.44
C SER A 105 1.22 -1.99 -12.28
N TRP A 106 2.20 -2.84 -12.59
CA TRP A 106 3.15 -3.33 -11.58
C TRP A 106 4.03 -2.18 -11.06
N GLU A 107 4.27 -1.17 -11.90
CA GLU A 107 4.99 0.06 -11.55
C GLU A 107 4.29 0.81 -10.41
N GLY A 108 2.96 0.88 -10.46
CA GLY A 108 2.14 1.47 -9.41
C GLY A 108 2.12 0.65 -8.14
N HIS A 109 2.14 -0.68 -8.25
CA HIS A 109 2.24 -1.57 -7.10
C HIS A 109 3.59 -1.45 -6.40
N LEU A 110 4.68 -1.46 -7.16
CA LEU A 110 6.04 -1.26 -6.65
C LEU A 110 6.17 0.11 -5.98
N SER A 111 5.74 1.18 -6.65
CA SER A 111 5.78 2.54 -6.11
C SER A 111 4.95 2.67 -4.84
N GLY A 112 3.77 2.03 -4.80
CA GLY A 112 2.94 1.90 -3.60
C GLY A 112 3.69 1.23 -2.44
N ALA A 113 4.23 0.04 -2.68
CA ALA A 113 4.98 -0.72 -1.69
C ALA A 113 6.17 0.07 -1.12
N LEU A 114 6.95 0.72 -1.99
CA LEU A 114 8.09 1.53 -1.56
C LEU A 114 7.66 2.75 -0.74
N ALA A 115 6.57 3.43 -1.14
CA ALA A 115 6.02 4.56 -0.40
C ALA A 115 5.55 4.15 1.01
N GLY A 116 4.93 2.96 1.16
CA GLY A 116 4.51 2.43 2.45
C GLY A 116 5.67 2.10 3.38
N ILE A 117 6.71 1.44 2.86
CA ILE A 117 7.96 1.17 3.61
C ILE A 117 8.60 2.48 4.07
N TRP A 118 8.71 3.45 3.17
CA TRP A 118 9.29 4.76 3.46
C TRP A 118 8.49 5.50 4.55
N ALA A 119 7.16 5.53 4.44
CA ALA A 119 6.31 6.18 5.42
C ALA A 119 6.42 5.54 6.81
N ALA A 120 6.49 4.20 6.88
CA ALA A 120 6.68 3.49 8.15
C ALA A 120 8.01 3.85 8.80
N LYS A 121 9.11 3.84 8.04
CA LYS A 121 10.41 4.29 8.57
C LYS A 121 10.36 5.74 9.04
N ARG A 122 9.87 6.65 8.20
CA ARG A 122 9.82 8.08 8.51
C ARG A 122 9.01 8.44 9.75
N ASN A 123 7.95 7.67 10.04
CA ASN A 123 7.04 7.93 11.15
C ASN A 123 7.51 7.30 12.49
N HIS A 124 8.41 6.32 12.44
CA HIS A 124 8.79 5.49 13.60
C HIS A 124 10.30 5.39 13.84
N GLU A 125 11.11 6.16 13.08
CA GLU A 125 12.50 6.53 13.39
C GLU A 125 12.54 7.67 14.42
#